data_AF-A0A512H3S9-F1
#
_entry.id   AF-A0A512H3S9-F1
#
_cell.length_a   1.000
_cell.length_b   1.000
_cell.length_c   1.000
_cell.angle_alpha   90.00
_cell.angle_beta   90.00
_cell.angle_gamma   90.00
#
_symmetry.space_group_name_H-M   'P 1'
#
loop_
_entity.id
_entity.type
_entity.pdbx_description
1 polymer ?
#
loop_
_entity_poly.entity_id
_entity_poly.type
_entity_poly.pdbx_seq_one_letter_code
_entity_poly.pdbx_strand_id
1 'polypeptide(L)'
;MISFGYIVAYFFKGYLWKRIILLLSTIPIAILMNSLRITLIGVTVDRWGVGAAEGLIHDFEGWVVFLLCVAVLLAEAVILATPSRGDRICLDYLTVPRPPFWTGPLRLSRPTLTLIVLSAAIAVLASAGIGTPRHIPVGDRHPVANFPLRFGDWHGSPLTLDADVLGALKLQDYFLGDYQPNQRNPPVNLYVAYYGQQRVGAMTHSPASCIPSAGWKVLADDERILPVENSLSLPIRRVLVGKGETRQLVYYWFQQRCRSLTNQIELKWWLFHDSLLQDRTDGSLIRLVTAVLPDETEEEADARLGSFLDLAYPLLRHRLNHCGTGLQ
;
A
#
# COMPACT_ATOMS: atom_id res chain seq x y z
N MET A 1 -4.09 -21.23 -4.67
CA MET A 1 -5.00 -22.31 -5.10
C MET A 1 -4.27 -23.40 -5.88
N ILE A 2 -3.55 -23.08 -6.97
CA ILE A 2 -2.83 -24.06 -7.81
C ILE A 2 -1.88 -24.97 -6.99
N SER A 3 -1.11 -24.42 -6.05
CA SER A 3 -0.24 -25.23 -5.16
C SER A 3 -1.00 -26.26 -4.34
N PHE A 4 -2.20 -25.92 -3.84
CA PHE A 4 -3.07 -26.85 -3.12
C PHE A 4 -3.73 -27.85 -4.08
N GLY A 5 -4.10 -27.43 -5.28
CA GLY A 5 -4.49 -28.31 -6.39
C GLY A 5 -3.47 -29.39 -6.67
N TYR A 6 -2.21 -28.99 -6.76
CA TYR A 6 -1.09 -29.91 -6.97
C TYR A 6 -0.96 -30.91 -5.81
N ILE A 7 -1.04 -30.44 -4.55
CA ILE A 7 -0.99 -31.29 -3.37
C ILE A 7 -2.13 -32.31 -3.35
N VAL A 8 -3.37 -31.87 -3.61
CA VAL A 8 -4.55 -32.75 -3.64
C VAL A 8 -4.44 -33.75 -4.80
N ALA A 9 -4.02 -33.31 -6.00
CA ALA A 9 -3.80 -34.18 -7.15
C ALA A 9 -2.66 -35.19 -6.91
N TYR A 10 -1.62 -34.80 -6.17
CA TYR A 10 -0.52 -35.67 -5.77
C TYR A 10 -1.00 -36.77 -4.80
N PHE A 11 -1.83 -36.42 -3.81
CA PHE A 11 -2.38 -37.39 -2.85
C PHE A 11 -3.52 -38.25 -3.40
N PHE A 12 -4.14 -37.83 -4.50
CA PHE A 12 -5.15 -38.62 -5.20
C PHE A 12 -4.49 -39.86 -5.84
N LYS A 13 -4.65 -41.05 -5.24
CA LYS A 13 -4.19 -42.31 -5.84
C LYS A 13 -5.26 -42.80 -6.80
N GLY A 14 -5.01 -42.59 -8.10
CA GLY A 14 -5.89 -43.00 -9.19
C GLY A 14 -5.31 -42.64 -10.55
N TYR A 15 -6.13 -42.74 -11.59
CA TYR A 15 -5.70 -42.47 -12.96
C TYR A 15 -5.20 -41.02 -13.17
N LEU A 16 -4.17 -40.86 -14.00
CA LEU A 16 -3.53 -39.56 -14.25
C LEU A 16 -4.51 -38.49 -14.77
N TRP A 17 -5.51 -38.90 -15.58
CA TRP A 17 -6.51 -37.96 -16.11
C TRP A 17 -7.34 -37.30 -15.00
N LYS A 18 -7.66 -38.00 -13.91
CA LYS A 18 -8.37 -37.43 -12.76
C LYS A 18 -7.53 -36.41 -12.00
N ARG A 19 -6.23 -36.66 -11.89
CA ARG A 19 -5.26 -35.72 -11.31
C ARG A 19 -5.14 -34.45 -12.14
N ILE A 20 -5.11 -34.60 -13.46
CA ILE A 20 -5.08 -33.48 -14.40
C ILE A 20 -6.38 -32.67 -14.28
N ILE A 21 -7.55 -33.32 -14.18
CA ILE A 21 -8.83 -32.64 -13.94
C ILE A 21 -8.80 -31.85 -12.63
N LEU A 22 -8.35 -32.44 -11.52
CA LEU A 22 -8.25 -31.74 -10.23
C LEU A 22 -7.33 -30.51 -10.30
N LEU A 23 -6.20 -30.63 -11.00
CA LEU A 23 -5.29 -29.51 -11.18
C LEU A 23 -5.91 -28.42 -12.06
N LEU A 24 -6.52 -28.79 -13.18
CA LEU A 24 -7.17 -27.86 -14.10
C LEU A 24 -8.40 -27.19 -13.47
N SER A 25 -9.14 -27.90 -12.61
CA SER A 25 -10.30 -27.37 -11.89
C SER A 25 -9.94 -26.23 -10.93
N THR A 26 -8.68 -26.13 -10.49
CA THR A 26 -8.25 -24.97 -9.69
C THR A 26 -8.42 -23.63 -10.39
N ILE A 27 -8.38 -23.60 -11.73
CA ILE A 27 -8.54 -22.38 -12.53
C ILE A 27 -10.01 -21.90 -12.47
N PRO A 28 -11.02 -22.66 -12.91
CA PRO A 28 -12.41 -22.23 -12.84
C PRO A 28 -12.89 -22.03 -11.40
N ILE A 29 -12.48 -22.87 -10.43
CA ILE A 29 -12.81 -22.66 -9.01
C ILE A 29 -12.29 -21.29 -8.56
N ALA A 30 -11.03 -20.96 -8.84
CA ALA A 30 -10.46 -19.68 -8.43
C ALA A 30 -11.16 -18.49 -9.09
N ILE A 31 -11.51 -18.58 -10.38
CA ILE A 31 -12.23 -17.52 -11.08
C ILE A 31 -13.62 -17.31 -10.48
N LEU A 32 -14.40 -18.39 -10.31
CA LEU A 32 -15.75 -18.33 -9.76
C LEU A 32 -15.75 -17.80 -8.33
N MET A 33 -14.83 -18.27 -7.50
CA MET A 33 -14.75 -17.86 -6.10
C MET A 33 -14.27 -16.42 -5.94
N ASN A 34 -13.32 -15.97 -6.76
CA ASN A 34 -12.95 -14.56 -6.80
C ASN A 34 -14.07 -13.66 -7.34
N SER A 35 -14.90 -14.17 -8.26
CA SER A 35 -16.06 -13.43 -8.76
C SER A 35 -17.16 -13.31 -7.71
N LEU A 36 -17.45 -14.41 -6.99
CA LEU A 36 -18.39 -14.44 -5.87
C LEU A 36 -17.95 -13.48 -4.77
N ARG A 37 -16.64 -13.48 -4.47
CA ARG A 37 -16.00 -12.55 -3.54
C ARG A 37 -16.33 -11.10 -3.90
N ILE A 38 -15.93 -10.67 -5.11
CA ILE A 38 -16.17 -9.29 -5.58
C ILE A 38 -17.66 -8.93 -5.54
N THR A 39 -18.54 -9.86 -5.92
CA THR A 39 -19.99 -9.66 -5.88
C THR A 39 -20.51 -9.49 -4.45
N LEU A 40 -20.02 -10.29 -3.50
CA LEU A 40 -20.41 -10.22 -2.10
C LEU A 40 -20.00 -8.88 -1.49
N ILE A 41 -18.77 -8.39 -1.77
CA ILE A 41 -18.34 -7.04 -1.36
C ILE A 41 -19.28 -5.99 -1.96
N GLY A 42 -19.54 -6.07 -3.27
CA GLY A 42 -20.39 -5.12 -3.98
C GLY A 42 -21.79 -5.02 -3.38
N VAL A 43 -22.44 -6.16 -3.13
CA VAL A 43 -23.78 -6.21 -2.51
C VAL A 43 -23.75 -5.73 -1.05
N THR A 44 -22.67 -6.03 -0.32
CA THR A 44 -22.53 -5.61 1.07
C THR A 44 -22.39 -4.09 1.17
N VAL A 45 -21.58 -3.49 0.30
CA VAL A 45 -21.39 -2.05 0.22
C VAL A 45 -22.67 -1.35 -0.26
N ASP A 46 -23.37 -1.92 -1.24
CA ASP A 46 -24.64 -1.38 -1.76
C ASP A 46 -25.74 -1.33 -0.70
N ARG A 47 -25.87 -2.39 0.13
CA ARG A 47 -26.95 -2.49 1.13
C ARG A 47 -26.65 -1.89 2.50
N TRP A 48 -25.40 -1.94 2.94
CA TRP A 48 -25.00 -1.53 4.31
C TRP A 48 -24.01 -0.37 4.33
N GLY A 49 -23.68 0.20 3.17
CA GLY A 49 -22.75 1.30 3.03
C GLY A 49 -21.28 0.88 3.14
N VAL A 50 -20.39 1.83 2.84
CA VAL A 50 -18.94 1.60 2.75
C VAL A 50 -18.35 1.14 4.10
N GLY A 51 -18.89 1.61 5.23
CA GLY A 51 -18.43 1.26 6.57
C GLY A 51 -18.62 -0.22 6.96
N ALA A 52 -19.51 -0.96 6.29
CA ALA A 52 -19.65 -2.41 6.52
C ALA A 52 -18.47 -3.21 5.93
N ALA A 53 -17.81 -2.67 4.89
CA ALA A 53 -16.64 -3.27 4.29
C ALA A 53 -15.34 -2.86 5.00
N GLU A 54 -15.29 -1.78 5.78
CA GLU A 54 -14.04 -1.18 6.32
C GLU A 54 -13.42 -1.89 7.54
N GLY A 55 -13.73 -3.16 7.79
CA GLY A 55 -13.08 -3.89 8.88
C GLY A 55 -13.25 -5.40 8.80
N LEU A 56 -14.09 -5.93 9.68
CA LEU A 56 -14.23 -7.37 9.92
C LEU A 56 -14.65 -8.14 8.66
N ILE A 57 -15.42 -7.57 7.74
CA ILE A 57 -15.80 -8.26 6.51
C ILE A 57 -14.63 -8.30 5.51
N HIS A 58 -13.88 -7.21 5.35
CA HIS A 58 -12.72 -7.15 4.45
C HIS A 58 -11.57 -8.07 4.88
N ASP A 59 -11.30 -8.16 6.18
CA ASP A 59 -10.22 -9.00 6.70
C ASP A 59 -10.58 -10.50 6.74
N PHE A 60 -11.87 -10.83 6.85
CA PHE A 60 -12.32 -12.23 6.88
C PHE A 60 -12.46 -12.84 5.49
N GLU A 61 -12.67 -12.03 4.47
CA GLU A 61 -13.05 -12.50 3.17
C GLU A 61 -11.97 -13.34 2.48
N GLY A 62 -10.71 -12.92 2.57
CA GLY A 62 -9.61 -13.56 1.83
C GLY A 62 -9.36 -15.01 2.27
N TRP A 63 -9.32 -15.27 3.58
CA TRP A 63 -9.03 -16.60 4.09
C TRP A 63 -10.26 -17.52 4.05
N VAL A 64 -11.46 -16.99 4.26
CA VAL A 64 -12.72 -17.78 4.18
C VAL A 64 -12.96 -18.25 2.74
N VAL A 65 -12.83 -17.36 1.75
CA VAL A 65 -12.96 -17.72 0.33
C VAL A 65 -11.92 -18.75 -0.05
N PHE A 66 -10.67 -18.59 0.42
CA PHE A 66 -9.62 -19.59 0.21
C PHE A 66 -9.96 -20.96 0.81
N LEU A 67 -10.45 -21.03 2.05
CA LEU A 67 -10.89 -22.28 2.67
C LEU A 67 -12.06 -22.92 1.90
N LEU A 68 -12.99 -22.11 1.40
CA LEU A 68 -14.08 -22.60 0.57
C LEU A 68 -13.57 -23.18 -0.74
N CYS A 69 -12.62 -22.53 -1.41
CA CYS A 69 -11.96 -23.07 -2.60
C CYS A 69 -11.33 -24.45 -2.31
N VAL A 70 -10.60 -24.58 -1.20
CA VAL A 70 -10.00 -25.86 -0.78
C VAL A 70 -11.06 -26.91 -0.49
N ALA A 71 -12.16 -26.54 0.18
CA ALA A 71 -13.27 -27.45 0.46
C ALA A 71 -13.94 -27.96 -0.83
N VAL A 72 -14.19 -27.07 -1.80
CA VAL A 72 -14.74 -27.44 -3.12
C VAL A 72 -13.79 -28.39 -3.86
N LEU A 73 -12.50 -28.10 -3.88
CA LEU A 73 -11.49 -28.97 -4.50
C LEU A 73 -11.42 -30.35 -3.83
N LEU A 74 -11.53 -30.42 -2.50
CA LEU A 74 -11.59 -31.69 -1.77
C LEU A 74 -12.88 -32.44 -2.08
N ALA A 75 -14.02 -31.75 -2.18
CA ALA A 75 -15.29 -32.36 -2.58
C ALA A 75 -15.20 -32.93 -4.01
N GLU A 76 -14.60 -32.22 -4.96
CA GLU A 76 -14.33 -32.75 -6.31
C GLU A 76 -13.46 -34.00 -6.26
N ALA A 77 -12.41 -34.00 -5.43
CA ALA A 77 -11.55 -35.17 -5.25
C ALA A 77 -12.34 -36.37 -4.68
N VAL A 78 -13.24 -36.16 -3.72
CA VAL A 78 -14.10 -37.22 -3.17
C VAL A 78 -15.05 -37.74 -4.24
N ILE A 79 -15.71 -36.85 -5.00
CA ILE A 79 -16.63 -37.21 -6.09
C ILE A 79 -15.92 -38.04 -7.17
N LEU A 80 -14.71 -37.63 -7.57
CA LEU A 80 -13.89 -38.34 -8.55
C LEU A 80 -13.43 -39.72 -8.06
N ALA A 81 -13.34 -39.94 -6.74
CA ALA A 81 -12.99 -41.23 -6.15
C ALA A 81 -14.19 -42.20 -6.08
N THR A 82 -15.42 -41.70 -5.91
CA THR A 82 -16.62 -42.52 -5.57
C THR A 82 -17.04 -43.61 -6.57
N PRO A 83 -16.79 -43.56 -7.90
CA PRO A 83 -17.23 -44.64 -8.81
C PRO A 83 -16.16 -45.67 -9.20
N SER A 84 -14.89 -45.46 -8.86
CA SER A 84 -13.78 -46.23 -9.45
C SER A 84 -13.21 -47.23 -8.45
N ARG A 85 -13.38 -48.53 -8.72
CA ARG A 85 -12.81 -49.64 -7.93
C ARG A 85 -11.28 -49.50 -7.85
N GLY A 86 -10.78 -48.77 -6.86
CA GLY A 86 -9.35 -48.60 -6.60
C GLY A 86 -8.90 -47.16 -6.33
N ASP A 87 -9.69 -46.16 -6.72
CA ASP A 87 -9.31 -44.76 -6.50
C ASP A 87 -9.62 -44.36 -5.06
N ARG A 88 -8.60 -43.91 -4.34
CA ARG A 88 -8.72 -43.45 -2.94
C ARG A 88 -7.91 -42.17 -2.75
N ILE A 89 -8.47 -41.23 -1.99
CA ILE A 89 -7.68 -40.13 -1.46
C ILE A 89 -6.77 -40.75 -0.40
N CYS A 90 -5.48 -40.84 -0.72
CA CYS A 90 -4.52 -41.49 0.15
C CYS A 90 -4.03 -40.51 1.20
N LEU A 91 -4.79 -40.38 2.30
CA LEU A 91 -4.33 -39.68 3.49
C LEU A 91 -3.20 -40.41 4.22
N ASP A 92 -2.73 -41.58 3.77
CA ASP A 92 -1.55 -42.24 4.37
C ASP A 92 -0.27 -41.40 4.28
N TYR A 93 -0.20 -40.37 3.43
CA TYR A 93 0.91 -39.41 3.47
C TYR A 93 0.73 -38.29 4.51
N LEU A 94 -0.51 -38.05 4.96
CA LEU A 94 -0.85 -37.21 6.12
C LEU A 94 -0.86 -38.02 7.42
N THR A 95 -0.95 -39.35 7.35
CA THR A 95 -0.43 -40.15 8.45
C THR A 95 1.04 -39.84 8.51
N VAL A 96 1.45 -39.17 9.59
CA VAL A 96 2.85 -38.87 9.86
C VAL A 96 3.60 -40.17 9.60
N PRO A 97 4.42 -40.29 8.54
CA PRO A 97 5.19 -41.49 8.34
C PRO A 97 5.93 -41.67 9.66
N ARG A 98 5.66 -42.73 10.43
CA ARG A 98 6.42 -43.01 11.64
C ARG A 98 7.85 -43.17 11.16
N PRO A 99 8.70 -42.15 11.27
CA PRO A 99 9.99 -42.22 10.64
C PRO A 99 10.74 -43.30 11.43
N PRO A 100 11.55 -44.15 10.80
CA PRO A 100 12.46 -45.00 11.55
C PRO A 100 13.38 -44.16 12.47
N PHE A 101 13.43 -42.84 12.27
CA PHE A 101 14.15 -41.86 13.07
C PHE A 101 13.50 -41.49 14.44
N TRP A 102 12.21 -41.78 14.69
CA TRP A 102 11.50 -41.39 15.94
C TRP A 102 11.08 -42.58 16.80
N THR A 103 11.93 -43.60 16.91
CA THR A 103 11.75 -44.72 17.86
C THR A 103 12.61 -44.57 19.12
N GLY A 104 13.44 -43.52 19.20
CA GLY A 104 14.20 -43.17 20.40
C GLY A 104 13.51 -42.07 21.21
N PRO A 105 13.81 -41.94 22.52
CA PRO A 105 13.45 -40.74 23.27
C PRO A 105 13.98 -39.52 22.51
N LEU A 106 13.22 -38.41 22.48
CA LEU A 106 13.67 -37.14 21.90
C LEU A 106 14.97 -36.71 22.58
N ARG A 107 16.11 -37.10 22.01
CA ARG A 107 17.42 -36.59 22.39
C ARG A 107 17.58 -35.26 21.68
N LEU A 108 17.05 -34.20 22.29
CA LEU A 108 17.39 -32.85 21.87
C LEU A 108 18.91 -32.73 21.99
N SER A 109 19.57 -32.69 20.84
CA SER A 109 20.98 -32.35 20.80
C SER A 109 21.15 -30.94 21.39
N ARG A 110 22.27 -30.69 22.08
CA ARG A 110 22.59 -29.35 22.60
C ARG A 110 22.34 -28.23 21.57
N PRO A 111 22.72 -28.35 20.28
CA PRO A 111 22.45 -27.29 19.30
C PRO A 111 20.96 -27.11 18.97
N THR A 112 20.15 -28.18 18.96
CA THR A 112 18.69 -28.06 18.75
C THR A 112 18.02 -27.36 19.92
N LEU A 113 18.45 -27.68 21.14
CA LEU A 113 17.94 -27.06 22.37
C LEU A 113 18.32 -25.57 22.43
N THR A 114 19.54 -25.20 22.03
CA THR A 114 19.94 -23.79 21.92
C THR A 114 19.12 -23.04 20.87
N LEU A 115 18.81 -23.65 19.73
CA LEU A 115 18.03 -23.00 18.67
C LEU A 115 16.55 -22.79 19.07
N ILE A 116 15.97 -23.75 19.78
CA ILE A 116 14.61 -23.64 20.33
C ILE A 116 14.57 -22.55 21.41
N VAL A 117 15.56 -22.53 22.32
CA VAL A 117 15.63 -21.50 23.37
C VAL A 117 15.88 -20.12 22.76
N LEU A 118 16.74 -20.00 21.75
CA LEU A 118 17.00 -18.73 21.08
C LEU A 118 15.76 -18.22 20.33
N SER A 119 15.07 -19.10 19.60
CA SER A 119 13.83 -18.72 18.89
C SER A 119 12.69 -18.38 19.85
N ALA A 120 12.53 -19.11 20.95
CA ALA A 120 11.59 -18.78 22.01
C ALA A 120 11.95 -17.45 22.70
N ALA A 121 13.24 -17.18 22.96
CA ALA A 121 13.69 -15.91 23.54
C ALA A 121 13.42 -14.73 22.60
N ILE A 122 13.68 -14.89 21.30
CA ILE A 122 13.35 -13.86 20.29
C ILE A 122 11.83 -13.61 20.24
N ALA A 123 11.01 -14.66 20.27
CA ALA A 123 9.55 -14.54 20.27
C ALA A 123 9.02 -13.85 21.56
N VAL A 124 9.61 -14.15 22.72
CA VAL A 124 9.28 -13.48 23.99
C VAL A 124 9.71 -12.01 23.96
N LEU A 125 10.91 -11.69 23.47
CA LEU A 125 11.38 -10.30 23.32
C LEU A 125 10.49 -9.50 22.36
N ALA A 126 10.11 -10.10 21.22
CA ALA A 126 9.21 -9.48 20.25
C ALA A 126 7.80 -9.25 20.83
N SER A 127 7.25 -10.21 21.59
CA SER A 127 5.92 -10.10 22.20
C SER A 127 5.88 -9.18 23.43
N ALA A 128 7.00 -9.03 24.15
CA ALA A 128 7.14 -8.07 25.25
C ALA A 128 7.21 -6.60 24.76
N GLY A 129 7.16 -6.35 23.45
CA GLY A 129 7.28 -5.00 22.89
C GLY A 129 8.68 -4.41 23.00
N ILE A 130 9.68 -5.21 23.37
CA ILE A 130 11.08 -4.79 23.42
C ILE A 130 11.58 -4.76 21.97
N GLY A 131 11.35 -3.62 21.31
CA GLY A 131 11.60 -3.41 19.88
C GLY A 131 10.38 -2.95 19.07
N THR A 132 9.20 -2.75 19.70
CA THR A 132 8.13 -2.00 19.02
C THR A 132 8.55 -0.54 18.93
N PRO A 133 8.50 0.08 17.75
CA PRO A 133 8.94 1.44 17.63
C PRO A 133 8.21 2.35 18.58
N ARG A 134 8.95 2.91 19.53
CA ARG A 134 8.41 3.91 20.45
C ARG A 134 8.02 5.08 19.58
N HIS A 135 6.86 5.65 19.85
CA HIS A 135 6.48 6.93 19.26
C HIS A 135 7.46 7.97 19.78
N ILE A 136 8.59 8.13 19.07
CA ILE A 136 9.48 9.27 19.26
C ILE A 136 8.71 10.46 18.71
N PRO A 137 8.22 11.37 19.56
CA PRO A 137 7.59 12.58 19.06
C PRO A 137 8.64 13.26 18.19
N VAL A 138 8.32 13.45 16.91
CA VAL A 138 9.05 14.41 16.09
C VAL A 138 8.96 15.73 16.87
N GLY A 139 10.12 16.31 17.24
CA GLY A 139 10.23 17.50 18.08
C GLY A 139 9.44 18.70 17.52
N ASP A 140 9.57 19.89 18.11
CA ASP A 140 8.80 21.10 17.75
C ASP A 140 8.69 21.30 16.23
N ARG A 141 7.59 20.77 15.67
CA ARG A 141 7.29 20.83 14.24
C ARG A 141 6.34 21.99 14.06
N HIS A 142 6.58 22.80 13.04
CA HIS A 142 5.58 23.75 12.63
C HIS A 142 4.46 22.99 11.91
N PRO A 143 3.20 23.04 12.40
CA PRO A 143 2.09 22.33 11.77
C PRO A 143 1.98 22.67 10.30
N VAL A 144 1.72 21.66 9.48
CA VAL A 144 1.49 21.79 8.04
C VAL A 144 0.17 22.50 7.79
N ALA A 145 -0.83 22.30 8.65
CA ALA A 145 -2.10 23.03 8.63
C ALA A 145 -1.93 24.57 8.59
N ASN A 146 -0.84 25.09 9.17
CA ASN A 146 -0.52 26.53 9.19
C ASN A 146 0.38 26.95 8.02
N PHE A 147 0.29 26.26 6.87
CA PHE A 147 1.03 26.65 5.67
C PHE A 147 0.57 28.05 5.20
N PRO A 148 1.50 28.95 4.85
CA PRO A 148 1.15 30.34 4.55
C PRO A 148 0.25 30.46 3.32
N LEU A 149 -0.83 31.22 3.47
CA LEU A 149 -1.78 31.51 2.38
C LEU A 149 -1.27 32.59 1.41
N ARG A 150 -0.13 33.22 1.68
CA ARG A 150 0.45 34.25 0.81
C ARG A 150 1.96 34.10 0.76
N PHE A 151 2.52 34.00 -0.45
CA PHE A 151 3.95 34.06 -0.70
C PHE A 151 4.19 34.48 -2.16
N GLY A 152 5.05 35.49 -2.36
CA GLY A 152 5.17 36.17 -3.65
C GLY A 152 3.83 36.76 -4.09
N ASP A 153 3.45 36.51 -5.34
CA ASP A 153 2.18 36.95 -5.93
C ASP A 153 1.02 35.95 -5.71
N TRP A 154 1.29 34.80 -5.10
CA TRP A 154 0.31 33.73 -4.94
C TRP A 154 -0.60 33.96 -3.74
N HIS A 155 -1.91 33.89 -4.00
CA HIS A 155 -2.96 34.00 -3.00
C HIS A 155 -3.66 32.65 -2.83
N GLY A 156 -3.54 32.08 -1.65
CA GLY A 156 -4.11 30.80 -1.25
C GLY A 156 -5.49 30.93 -0.63
N SER A 157 -6.38 30.02 -0.99
CA SER A 157 -7.65 29.77 -0.31
C SER A 157 -7.61 28.37 0.30
N PRO A 158 -7.72 28.23 1.64
CA PRO A 158 -7.67 26.92 2.28
C PRO A 158 -8.94 26.13 1.95
N LEU A 159 -8.77 24.82 1.80
CA LEU A 159 -9.83 23.85 1.59
C LEU A 159 -9.80 22.84 2.73
N THR A 160 -10.94 22.21 3.00
CA THR A 160 -11.06 21.18 4.04
C THR A 160 -11.40 19.83 3.40
N LEU A 161 -10.85 18.77 3.97
CA LEU A 161 -11.28 17.41 3.64
C LEU A 161 -12.53 17.06 4.45
N ASP A 162 -13.41 16.24 3.86
CA ASP A 162 -14.59 15.71 4.53
C ASP A 162 -14.19 14.76 5.68
N ALA A 163 -15.06 14.65 6.68
CA ALA A 163 -14.77 13.93 7.93
C ALA A 163 -14.57 12.41 7.72
N ASP A 164 -15.29 11.83 6.76
CA ASP A 164 -15.14 10.44 6.32
C ASP A 164 -13.77 10.20 5.66
N VAL A 165 -13.33 11.11 4.79
CA VAL A 165 -12.00 11.05 4.16
C VAL A 165 -10.89 11.15 5.22
N LEU A 166 -11.03 12.04 6.21
CA LEU A 166 -10.08 12.15 7.31
C LEU A 166 -10.04 10.88 8.18
N GLY A 167 -11.20 10.27 8.44
CA GLY A 167 -11.32 9.01 9.18
C GLY A 167 -10.65 7.83 8.46
N ALA A 168 -10.77 7.79 7.14
CA ALA A 168 -10.13 6.77 6.29
C ALA A 168 -8.61 6.96 6.17
N LEU A 169 -8.15 8.20 5.95
CA LEU A 169 -6.73 8.49 5.71
C LEU A 169 -5.89 8.45 7.00
N LYS A 170 -6.49 8.72 8.17
CA LYS A 170 -5.83 8.67 9.49
C LYS A 170 -4.55 9.52 9.56
N LEU A 171 -4.59 10.70 8.94
CA LEU A 171 -3.49 11.67 8.90
C LEU A 171 -3.25 12.28 10.30
N GLN A 172 -1.99 12.52 10.68
CA GLN A 172 -1.70 13.32 11.88
C GLN A 172 -1.77 14.82 11.61
N ASP A 173 -1.46 15.27 10.39
CA ASP A 173 -1.56 16.66 9.97
C ASP A 173 -1.72 16.74 8.45
N TYR A 174 -2.39 17.78 7.96
CA TYR A 174 -2.57 17.99 6.54
C TYR A 174 -2.76 19.46 6.20
N PHE A 175 -2.49 19.78 4.94
CA PHE A 175 -2.88 21.05 4.34
C PHE A 175 -3.47 20.78 2.96
N LEU A 176 -4.57 21.47 2.65
CA LEU A 176 -5.18 21.47 1.33
C LEU A 176 -5.58 22.91 1.02
N GLY A 177 -5.23 23.40 -0.17
CA GLY A 177 -5.62 24.74 -0.58
C GLY A 177 -5.32 25.03 -2.04
N ASP A 178 -6.08 25.96 -2.61
CA ASP A 178 -5.92 26.44 -3.97
C ASP A 178 -5.19 27.77 -3.98
N TYR A 179 -4.09 27.85 -4.72
CA TYR A 179 -3.31 29.07 -4.89
C TYR A 179 -3.53 29.63 -6.27
N GLN A 180 -3.80 30.93 -6.35
CA GLN A 180 -3.97 31.62 -7.61
C GLN A 180 -3.06 32.86 -7.63
N PRO A 181 -2.27 33.09 -8.70
CA PRO A 181 -1.45 34.28 -8.79
C PRO A 181 -2.32 35.47 -9.21
N ASN A 182 -3.14 35.27 -10.25
CA ASN A 182 -4.07 36.26 -10.82
C ASN A 182 -5.40 35.58 -11.19
N GLN A 183 -6.52 36.32 -11.17
CA GLN A 183 -7.86 35.79 -11.52
C GLN A 183 -7.98 35.19 -12.93
N ARG A 184 -7.02 35.47 -13.83
CA ARG A 184 -7.01 35.00 -15.21
C ARG A 184 -6.42 33.60 -15.39
N ASN A 185 -5.56 33.15 -14.47
CA ASN A 185 -4.86 31.87 -14.57
C ASN A 185 -5.55 30.81 -13.70
N PRO A 186 -5.56 29.52 -14.11
CA PRO A 186 -6.14 28.48 -13.26
C PRO A 186 -5.33 28.30 -11.98
N PRO A 187 -5.98 27.94 -10.86
CA PRO A 187 -5.30 27.75 -9.59
C PRO A 187 -4.37 26.53 -9.60
N VAL A 188 -3.40 26.54 -8.68
CA VAL A 188 -2.57 25.40 -8.30
C VAL A 188 -3.08 24.86 -6.97
N ASN A 189 -3.61 23.65 -6.97
CA ASN A 189 -4.02 22.94 -5.76
C ASN A 189 -2.79 22.33 -5.10
N LEU A 190 -2.49 22.74 -3.86
CA LEU A 190 -1.47 22.13 -3.03
C LEU A 190 -2.15 21.22 -2.00
N TYR A 191 -1.72 19.96 -1.99
CA TYR A 191 -2.09 19.00 -0.97
C TYR A 191 -0.83 18.44 -0.30
N VAL A 192 -0.77 18.54 1.03
CA VAL A 192 0.29 17.97 1.86
C VAL A 192 -0.36 17.06 2.89
N ALA A 193 -0.02 15.79 2.84
CA ALA A 193 -0.46 14.78 3.80
C ALA A 193 0.72 14.34 4.64
N TYR A 194 0.69 14.62 5.95
CA TYR A 194 1.76 14.25 6.88
C TYR A 194 1.37 13.05 7.73
N TYR A 195 2.26 12.05 7.72
CA TYR A 195 2.20 10.89 8.59
C TYR A 195 3.40 10.91 9.56
N GLY A 196 3.17 11.13 10.85
CA GLY A 196 4.15 10.98 11.92
C GLY A 196 4.48 9.52 12.23
N GLN A 197 3.57 8.58 11.94
CA GLN A 197 3.86 7.15 11.93
C GLN A 197 3.06 6.46 10.84
N GLN A 198 3.74 5.73 9.97
CA GLN A 198 3.10 4.94 8.93
C GLN A 198 2.89 3.50 9.40
N ARG A 199 1.64 3.04 9.38
CA ARG A 199 1.21 1.68 9.76
C ARG A 199 0.22 1.13 8.73
N VAL A 200 -0.10 -0.16 8.82
CA VAL A 200 -1.16 -0.76 8.00
C VAL A 200 -2.46 0.03 8.20
N GLY A 201 -3.01 0.58 7.11
CA GLY A 201 -4.22 1.42 7.11
C GLY A 201 -4.01 2.91 7.41
N ALA A 202 -2.78 3.36 7.68
CA ALA A 202 -2.42 4.77 7.85
C ALA A 202 -1.03 4.99 7.23
N MET A 203 -0.96 4.93 5.90
CA MET A 203 0.31 5.02 5.16
C MET A 203 0.16 5.84 3.90
N THR A 204 1.27 6.42 3.47
CA THR A 204 1.32 7.19 2.25
C THR A 204 1.21 6.26 1.03
N HIS A 205 0.23 6.54 0.16
CA HIS A 205 0.07 5.86 -1.12
C HIS A 205 0.29 6.84 -2.28
N SER A 206 0.71 6.32 -3.43
CA SER A 206 0.85 7.15 -4.62
C SER A 206 -0.51 7.60 -5.16
N PRO A 207 -0.63 8.87 -5.58
CA PRO A 207 -1.77 9.34 -6.36
C PRO A 207 -2.05 8.49 -7.60
N ALA A 208 -1.03 7.83 -8.18
CA ALA A 208 -1.20 6.97 -9.36
C ALA A 208 -2.20 5.81 -9.15
N SER A 209 -2.40 5.35 -7.91
CA SER A 209 -3.41 4.34 -7.58
C SER A 209 -4.82 4.93 -7.37
N CYS A 210 -4.91 6.21 -7.01
CA CYS A 210 -6.18 6.88 -6.69
C CYS A 210 -6.78 7.61 -7.91
N ILE A 211 -5.92 8.12 -8.80
CA ILE A 211 -6.29 8.87 -10.01
C ILE A 211 -7.22 8.03 -10.92
N PRO A 212 -6.87 6.77 -11.29
CA PRO A 212 -7.75 5.93 -12.10
C PRO A 212 -9.10 5.64 -11.43
N SER A 213 -9.08 5.42 -10.11
CA SER A 213 -10.27 5.12 -9.31
C SER A 213 -11.24 6.30 -9.26
N ALA A 214 -10.75 7.54 -9.34
CA ALA A 214 -11.58 8.76 -9.46
C ALA A 214 -12.10 9.04 -10.89
N GLY A 215 -11.82 8.12 -11.83
CA GLY A 215 -12.25 8.20 -13.22
C GLY A 215 -11.33 9.01 -14.13
N TRP A 216 -10.11 9.33 -13.69
CA TRP A 216 -9.10 10.00 -14.52
C TRP A 216 -8.22 8.98 -15.25
N LYS A 217 -7.97 9.19 -16.53
CA LYS A 217 -7.03 8.37 -17.31
C LYS A 217 -5.65 8.99 -17.26
N VAL A 218 -4.63 8.17 -16.98
CA VAL A 218 -3.23 8.61 -17.07
C VAL A 218 -2.85 8.66 -18.55
N LEU A 219 -2.45 9.84 -19.02
CA LEU A 219 -2.03 10.09 -20.41
C LEU A 219 -0.51 10.04 -20.53
N ALA A 220 0.22 10.57 -19.56
CA ALA A 220 1.67 10.50 -19.46
C ALA A 220 2.10 10.40 -17.97
N ASP A 221 3.19 9.69 -17.71
CA ASP A 221 3.82 9.55 -16.40
C ASP A 221 5.34 9.56 -16.61
N ASP A 222 5.99 10.61 -16.13
CA ASP A 222 7.42 10.84 -16.27
C ASP A 222 8.05 11.31 -14.96
N GLU A 223 9.32 10.96 -14.75
CA GLU A 223 10.09 11.44 -13.60
C GLU A 223 10.97 12.60 -14.04
N ARG A 224 10.87 13.72 -13.32
CA ARG A 224 11.66 14.93 -13.58
C ARG A 224 12.45 15.33 -12.36
N ILE A 225 13.61 15.92 -12.63
CA ILE A 225 14.46 16.51 -11.60
C ILE A 225 14.41 18.02 -11.82
N LEU A 226 13.77 18.73 -10.91
CA LEU A 226 13.63 20.18 -10.99
C LEU A 226 14.70 20.87 -10.13
N PRO A 227 15.37 21.92 -10.65
CA PRO A 227 16.23 22.77 -9.83
C PRO A 227 15.34 23.73 -9.02
N VAL A 228 15.39 23.67 -7.69
CA VAL A 228 14.44 24.41 -6.84
C VAL A 228 15.11 25.47 -5.96
N GLU A 229 16.40 25.31 -5.67
CA GLU A 229 17.19 26.28 -4.90
C GLU A 229 18.66 26.17 -5.32
N ASN A 230 19.46 27.23 -5.19
CA ASN A 230 20.88 27.33 -5.58
C ASN A 230 21.71 26.06 -5.25
N SER A 231 21.73 25.07 -6.16
CA SER A 231 22.35 23.73 -6.10
C SER A 231 21.55 22.54 -5.54
N LEU A 232 20.28 22.71 -5.13
CA LEU A 232 19.40 21.61 -4.73
C LEU A 232 18.47 21.18 -5.87
N SER A 233 18.48 19.90 -6.18
CA SER A 233 17.57 19.28 -7.13
C SER A 233 16.50 18.46 -6.41
N LEU A 234 15.26 18.57 -6.87
CA LEU A 234 14.13 17.81 -6.33
C LEU A 234 13.64 16.81 -7.39
N PRO A 235 13.72 15.49 -7.11
CA PRO A 235 13.03 14.51 -7.93
C PRO A 235 11.53 14.61 -7.69
N ILE A 236 10.77 14.78 -8.76
CA ILE A 236 9.31 14.78 -8.77
C ILE A 236 8.80 13.77 -9.80
N ARG A 237 7.59 13.26 -9.57
CA ARG A 237 6.86 12.52 -10.60
C ARG A 237 5.80 13.43 -11.20
N ARG A 238 5.87 13.60 -12.52
CA ARG A 238 4.95 14.37 -13.35
C ARG A 238 3.97 13.41 -13.99
N VAL A 239 2.68 13.63 -13.77
CA VAL A 239 1.61 12.81 -14.35
C VAL A 239 0.58 13.70 -15.02
N LEU A 240 0.40 13.51 -16.32
CA LEU A 240 -0.69 14.12 -17.07
C LEU A 240 -1.90 13.20 -17.01
N VAL A 241 -3.04 13.74 -16.59
CA VAL A 241 -4.29 12.99 -16.45
C VAL A 241 -5.43 13.66 -17.22
N GLY A 242 -6.34 12.85 -17.74
CA GLY A 242 -7.48 13.33 -18.54
C GLY A 242 -8.81 12.68 -18.15
N LYS A 243 -9.88 13.48 -18.15
CA LYS A 243 -11.26 13.03 -17.94
C LYS A 243 -12.18 13.74 -18.95
N GLY A 244 -12.52 13.04 -20.03
CA GLY A 244 -13.19 13.65 -21.18
C GLY A 244 -12.30 14.70 -21.83
N GLU A 245 -12.82 15.92 -21.99
CA GLU A 245 -12.08 17.08 -22.52
C GLU A 245 -11.20 17.78 -21.47
N THR A 246 -11.36 17.45 -20.19
CA THR A 246 -10.57 18.10 -19.13
C THR A 246 -9.23 17.39 -18.95
N ARG A 247 -8.15 18.18 -18.88
CA ARG A 247 -6.80 17.70 -18.60
C ARG A 247 -6.23 18.38 -17.36
N GLN A 248 -5.48 17.63 -16.57
CA GLN A 248 -4.79 18.14 -15.39
C GLN A 248 -3.36 17.62 -15.36
N LEU A 249 -2.45 18.49 -14.90
CA LEU A 249 -1.07 18.15 -14.65
C LEU A 249 -0.87 17.98 -13.14
N VAL A 250 -0.27 16.86 -12.75
CA VAL A 250 -0.05 16.49 -11.36
C VAL A 250 1.44 16.32 -11.11
N TYR A 251 1.99 17.07 -10.17
CA TYR A 251 3.30 16.77 -9.60
C TYR A 251 3.12 16.12 -8.24
N TYR A 252 3.88 15.08 -7.96
CA TYR A 252 3.95 14.56 -6.60
C TYR A 252 5.31 13.95 -6.28
N TRP A 253 5.63 13.96 -5.00
CA TRP A 253 6.74 13.22 -4.44
C TRP A 253 6.45 12.90 -2.97
N PHE A 254 7.22 11.98 -2.43
CA PHE A 254 7.18 11.58 -1.04
C PHE A 254 8.37 12.16 -0.31
N GLN A 255 8.13 12.95 0.73
CA GLN A 255 9.17 13.44 1.61
C GLN A 255 9.31 12.49 2.80
N GLN A 256 10.32 11.63 2.79
CA GLN A 256 10.69 10.81 3.94
C GLN A 256 11.89 11.41 4.66
N ARG A 257 11.62 12.18 5.71
CA ARG A 257 12.65 12.86 6.50
C ARG A 257 13.57 13.70 5.60
N CYS A 258 14.79 13.24 5.35
CA CYS A 258 15.78 13.92 4.52
C CYS A 258 15.73 13.54 3.03
N ARG A 259 14.87 12.59 2.64
CA ARG A 259 14.87 11.99 1.32
C ARG A 259 13.59 12.35 0.58
N SER A 260 13.75 12.86 -0.63
CA SER A 260 12.66 13.08 -1.57
C SER A 260 12.62 11.89 -2.52
N LEU A 261 11.51 11.15 -2.51
CA LEU A 261 11.34 9.90 -3.22
C LEU A 261 10.14 10.00 -4.17
N THR A 262 10.28 9.46 -5.37
CA THR A 262 9.23 9.40 -6.41
C THR A 262 8.69 7.99 -6.59
N ASN A 263 9.52 6.98 -6.28
CA ASN A 263 9.21 5.57 -6.47
C ASN A 263 8.60 4.95 -5.19
N GLN A 264 7.46 4.26 -5.36
CA GLN A 264 6.77 3.57 -4.27
C GLN A 264 7.54 2.38 -3.68
N ILE A 265 8.32 1.67 -4.50
CA ILE A 265 9.10 0.51 -4.03
C ILE A 265 10.22 1.02 -3.12
N GLU A 266 10.90 2.08 -3.55
CA GLU A 266 11.94 2.73 -2.77
C GLU A 266 11.39 3.33 -1.47
N LEU A 267 10.20 3.95 -1.53
CA LEU A 267 9.47 4.42 -0.36
C LEU A 267 9.29 3.30 0.68
N LYS A 268 8.84 2.12 0.26
CA LYS A 268 8.63 0.96 1.15
C LYS A 268 9.95 0.42 1.71
N TRP A 269 11.01 0.41 0.88
CA TRP A 269 12.33 -0.01 1.32
C TRP A 269 12.87 0.89 2.44
N TRP A 270 12.79 2.20 2.27
CA TRP A 270 13.24 3.15 3.28
C TRP A 270 12.36 3.14 4.54
N LEU A 271 11.04 2.93 4.43
CA LEU A 271 10.20 2.72 5.61
C LEU A 271 10.64 1.50 6.41
N PHE A 272 10.91 0.39 5.73
CA PHE A 272 11.37 -0.84 6.38
C PHE A 272 12.73 -0.62 7.05
N HIS A 273 13.67 -0.03 6.32
CA HIS A 273 15.02 0.27 6.82
C HIS A 273 15.00 1.22 8.03
N ASP A 274 14.29 2.34 7.93
CA ASP A 274 14.24 3.37 8.97
C ASP A 274 13.43 2.88 10.19
N SER A 275 12.42 2.03 9.99
CA SER A 275 11.72 1.34 11.09
C SER A 275 12.64 0.42 11.87
N LEU A 276 13.63 -0.21 11.24
CA LEU A 276 14.55 -1.15 11.91
C LEU A 276 15.73 -0.43 12.58
N LEU A 277 16.30 0.58 11.93
CA LEU A 277 17.53 1.21 12.40
C LEU A 277 17.30 2.48 13.23
N GLN A 278 16.18 3.17 13.02
CA GLN A 278 15.96 4.54 13.53
C GLN A 278 14.65 4.71 14.27
N ASP A 279 13.86 3.65 14.40
CA ASP A 279 12.59 3.65 15.14
C ASP A 279 11.56 4.68 14.62
N ARG A 280 11.68 5.04 13.34
CA ARG A 280 10.93 6.15 12.73
C ARG A 280 10.42 5.79 11.34
N THR A 281 9.17 6.15 11.09
CA THR A 281 8.48 5.97 9.80
C THR A 281 7.72 7.22 9.36
N ASP A 282 8.11 8.37 9.90
CA ASP A 282 7.49 9.64 9.55
C ASP A 282 7.80 10.05 8.10
N GLY A 283 6.80 10.59 7.42
CA GLY A 283 6.93 11.05 6.06
C GLY A 283 5.68 11.76 5.57
N SER A 284 5.79 12.45 4.44
CA SER A 284 4.70 13.20 3.83
C SER A 284 4.54 12.88 2.36
N LEU A 285 3.31 12.97 1.86
CA LEU A 285 3.01 13.09 0.44
C LEU A 285 2.76 14.55 0.13
N ILE A 286 3.48 15.08 -0.85
CA ILE A 286 3.20 16.40 -1.43
C ILE A 286 2.64 16.16 -2.82
N ARG A 287 1.51 16.81 -3.13
CA ARG A 287 0.87 16.77 -4.43
C ARG A 287 0.49 18.18 -4.85
N LEU A 288 0.90 18.56 -6.05
CA LEU A 288 0.48 19.77 -6.74
C LEU A 288 -0.38 19.36 -7.93
N VAL A 289 -1.50 20.05 -8.14
CA VAL A 289 -2.38 19.81 -9.28
C VAL A 289 -2.73 21.13 -9.93
N THR A 290 -2.70 21.19 -11.25
CA THR A 290 -3.28 22.30 -11.98
C THR A 290 -4.01 21.84 -13.23
N ALA A 291 -5.04 22.58 -13.64
CA ALA A 291 -5.75 22.32 -14.89
C ALA A 291 -4.93 22.82 -16.08
N VAL A 292 -4.94 22.05 -17.17
CA VAL A 292 -4.43 22.47 -18.48
C VAL A 292 -5.64 23.00 -19.25
N LEU A 293 -5.65 24.30 -19.55
CA LEU A 293 -6.77 24.92 -20.28
C LEU A 293 -6.79 24.46 -21.75
N PRO A 294 -7.95 24.49 -22.43
CA PRO A 294 -8.04 24.12 -23.85
C PRO A 294 -7.16 24.98 -24.77
N ASP A 295 -6.95 26.24 -24.41
CA ASP A 295 -6.15 27.22 -25.16
C ASP A 295 -4.69 27.32 -24.66
N GLU A 296 -4.29 26.46 -23.72
CA GLU A 296 -2.97 26.44 -23.08
C GLU A 296 -2.21 25.17 -23.46
N THR A 297 -0.90 25.30 -23.62
CA THR A 297 0.02 24.18 -23.86
C THR A 297 0.37 23.45 -22.56
N GLU A 298 0.80 22.19 -22.67
CA GLU A 298 1.22 21.44 -21.48
C GLU A 298 2.46 22.05 -20.82
N GLU A 299 3.32 22.68 -21.61
CA GLU A 299 4.52 23.40 -21.18
C GLU A 299 4.19 24.65 -20.34
N GLU A 300 3.13 25.38 -20.67
CA GLU A 300 2.66 26.53 -19.89
C GLU A 300 2.12 26.10 -18.52
N ALA A 301 1.38 25.00 -18.47
CA ALA A 301 0.94 24.39 -17.21
C ALA A 301 2.12 23.86 -16.38
N ASP A 302 3.14 23.29 -17.03
CA ASP A 302 4.38 22.81 -16.42
C ASP A 302 5.17 23.98 -15.79
N ALA A 303 5.35 25.07 -16.53
CA ALA A 303 6.02 26.28 -16.06
C ALA A 303 5.29 26.93 -14.88
N ARG A 304 3.95 26.90 -14.89
CA ARG A 304 3.12 27.36 -13.78
C ARG A 304 3.30 26.52 -12.52
N LEU A 305 3.36 25.19 -12.63
CA LEU A 305 3.67 24.32 -11.49
C LEU A 305 5.10 24.52 -11.00
N GLY A 306 6.08 24.63 -11.90
CA GLY A 306 7.48 24.88 -11.57
C GLY A 306 7.66 26.19 -10.81
N SER A 307 7.12 27.31 -11.32
CA SER A 307 7.21 28.62 -10.66
C SER A 307 6.52 28.65 -9.29
N PHE A 308 5.39 27.95 -9.12
CA PHE A 308 4.77 27.79 -7.80
C PHE A 308 5.67 26.98 -6.85
N LEU A 309 6.23 25.87 -7.34
CA LEU A 309 7.07 24.97 -6.57
C LEU A 309 8.37 25.65 -6.11
N ASP A 310 9.00 26.46 -6.95
CA ASP A 310 10.22 27.20 -6.60
C ASP A 310 10.01 28.12 -5.38
N LEU A 311 8.83 28.74 -5.27
CA LEU A 311 8.48 29.59 -4.13
C LEU A 311 8.01 28.78 -2.92
N ALA A 312 7.25 27.71 -3.14
CA ALA A 312 6.67 26.90 -2.07
C ALA A 312 7.67 25.94 -1.43
N TYR A 313 8.65 25.45 -2.18
CA TYR A 313 9.55 24.39 -1.74
C TYR A 313 10.44 24.77 -0.56
N PRO A 314 11.06 25.97 -0.48
CA PRO A 314 11.82 26.36 0.71
C PRO A 314 10.95 26.32 2.00
N LEU A 315 9.69 26.72 1.89
CA LEU A 315 8.73 26.71 3.00
C LEU A 315 8.31 25.28 3.37
N LEU A 316 8.08 24.43 2.38
CA LEU A 316 7.77 23.01 2.57
C LEU A 316 8.96 22.29 3.22
N ARG A 317 10.18 22.52 2.71
CA ARG A 317 11.41 21.92 3.21
C ARG A 317 11.64 22.24 4.68
N HIS A 318 11.50 23.50 5.08
CA HIS A 318 11.64 23.91 6.48
C HIS A 318 10.65 23.20 7.41
N ARG A 319 9.45 22.86 6.90
CA ARG A 319 8.39 22.23 7.70
C ARG A 319 8.41 20.71 7.69
N LEU A 320 8.94 20.09 6.63
CA LEU A 320 8.83 18.66 6.38
C LEU A 320 10.17 17.91 6.52
N ASN A 321 11.31 18.59 6.38
CA ASN A 321 12.62 17.95 6.48
C ASN A 321 13.08 17.89 7.92
N HIS A 322 12.64 16.86 8.63
CA HIS A 322 13.12 16.55 9.98
C HIS A 322 14.30 15.61 9.93
N CYS A 323 15.39 16.08 9.31
CA CYS A 323 16.70 15.52 9.56
C CYS A 323 17.03 15.83 11.01
N GLY A 324 16.83 14.86 11.91
CA GLY A 324 17.25 15.02 13.29
C GLY A 324 18.68 15.54 13.29
N THR A 325 18.95 16.56 14.12
CA THR A 325 20.28 17.04 14.45
C THR A 325 21.07 15.86 15.03
N GLY A 326 21.67 15.07 14.16
CA GLY A 326 22.66 14.07 14.51
C GLY A 326 24.00 14.79 14.59
N LEU A 327 24.44 15.05 15.82
CA LEU A 327 25.80 15.41 16.22
C LEU A 327 26.34 16.72 15.61
N GLN A 328 26.10 17.83 16.31
CA GLN A 328 27.19 18.78 16.56
C GLN A 328 28.15 18.15 17.58
#